data_AF-X1MIA0-F1
#
_entry.id   AF-X1MIA0-F1
#
_cell.length_a   1.000
_cell.length_b   1.000
_cell.length_c   1.000
_cell.angle_alpha   90.00
_cell.angle_beta   90.00
_cell.angle_gamma   90.00
#
_symmetry.space_group_name_H-M   'P 1'
#
loop_
_entity.id
_entity.type
_entity.pdbx_description
1 polymer ?
#
loop_
_entity_poly.entity_id
_entity_poly.type
_entity_poly.pdbx_seq_one_letter_code
_entity_poly.pdbx_strand_id
1 'polypeptide(L)'
;IVGFDNDGPSIFQRQIDFIQKSGVVTAMVSVLTALPKTRLYERLLKANRLTGEASGNNTKSSELNFIPTMGTETLLKGHKQILDTIYSPKFYYARTTTFLKQYKPMKGKRARLRLYHIRALLSSMWILGVKKSGRFYYWRFFLQSLIRRPKLFPYAVGLSVIGIHFRTIS
;
A
#
# COMPACT_ATOMS: atom_id res chain seq x y z
N ILE A 1 4.09 9.07 -5.41
CA ILE A 1 3.77 10.45 -4.97
C ILE A 1 2.77 11.02 -5.96
N VAL A 2 1.75 11.75 -5.48
CA VAL A 2 0.75 12.47 -6.30
C VAL A 2 0.62 13.91 -5.82
N GLY A 3 0.20 14.82 -6.70
CA GLY A 3 -0.01 16.24 -6.37
C GLY A 3 1.01 17.19 -7.00
N PHE A 4 1.72 16.74 -8.05
CA PHE A 4 2.57 17.63 -8.84
C PHE A 4 1.72 18.58 -9.67
N ASP A 5 2.25 19.76 -10.02
CA ASP A 5 1.53 20.77 -10.80
C ASP A 5 1.04 20.25 -12.17
N ASN A 6 1.77 19.29 -12.75
CA ASN A 6 1.46 18.65 -14.04
C ASN A 6 0.60 17.38 -13.90
N ASP A 7 0.20 17.01 -12.68
CA ASP A 7 -0.68 15.87 -12.47
C ASP A 7 -2.11 16.21 -12.91
N GLY A 8 -2.60 15.52 -13.94
CA GLY A 8 -4.03 15.50 -14.30
C GLY A 8 -4.82 14.44 -13.51
N PRO A 9 -6.17 14.44 -13.58
CA PRO A 9 -7.03 13.50 -12.85
C PRO A 9 -6.71 12.01 -13.11
N SER A 10 -6.17 11.69 -14.28
CA SER A 10 -5.77 10.32 -14.64
C SER A 10 -4.59 9.78 -13.83
N ILE A 11 -3.85 10.63 -13.09
CA ILE A 11 -2.71 10.18 -12.29
C ILE A 11 -3.10 9.11 -11.27
N PHE A 12 -4.29 9.23 -10.66
CA PHE A 12 -4.71 8.31 -9.61
C PHE A 12 -4.89 6.89 -10.15
N GLN A 13 -5.55 6.75 -11.30
CA GLN A 13 -5.70 5.46 -11.97
C GLN A 13 -4.35 4.92 -12.47
N ARG A 14 -3.49 5.77 -13.04
CA ARG A 14 -2.15 5.34 -13.47
C ARG A 14 -1.32 4.79 -12.32
N GLN A 15 -1.40 5.39 -11.12
CA GLN A 15 -0.72 4.89 -9.93
C GLN A 15 -1.29 3.53 -9.48
N ILE A 16 -2.62 3.38 -9.45
CA ILE A 16 -3.28 2.10 -9.13
C ILE A 16 -2.81 1.01 -10.11
N ASP A 17 -2.85 1.29 -11.41
CA ASP A 17 -2.47 0.34 -12.46
C ASP A 17 -1.01 -0.05 -12.36
N PHE A 18 -0.12 0.92 -12.15
CA PHE A 18 1.30 0.68 -11.98
C PHE A 18 1.58 -0.22 -10.76
N ILE A 19 1.01 0.11 -9.60
CA ILE A 19 1.15 -0.67 -8.36
C ILE A 19 0.60 -2.09 -8.58
N GLN A 20 -0.56 -2.21 -9.20
CA GLN A 20 -1.19 -3.50 -9.45
C GLN A 20 -0.38 -4.39 -10.41
N LYS A 21 0.12 -3.82 -11.51
CA LYS A 21 0.88 -4.54 -12.54
C LYS A 21 2.28 -4.93 -12.06
N SER A 22 2.95 -4.04 -11.33
CA SER A 22 4.31 -4.29 -10.81
C SER A 22 4.36 -5.31 -9.68
N GLY A 23 3.24 -5.62 -9.03
CA GLY A 23 3.23 -6.58 -7.92
C GLY A 23 3.79 -6.01 -6.61
N VAL A 24 3.95 -4.69 -6.46
CA VAL A 24 4.49 -4.09 -5.23
C VAL A 24 3.49 -4.25 -4.08
N VAL A 25 3.73 -5.19 -3.16
CA VAL A 25 2.75 -5.53 -2.11
C VAL A 25 2.60 -4.40 -1.09
N THR A 26 3.74 -3.83 -0.66
CA THR A 26 3.85 -2.76 0.34
C THR A 26 4.07 -1.42 -0.36
N ALA A 27 3.01 -0.84 -0.93
CA ALA A 27 3.10 0.39 -1.69
C ALA A 27 2.87 1.63 -0.81
N MET A 28 3.90 2.45 -0.64
CA MET A 28 3.78 3.74 0.06
C MET A 28 3.38 4.83 -0.94
N VAL A 29 2.09 5.16 -0.96
CA VAL A 29 1.57 6.25 -1.78
C VAL A 29 1.37 7.46 -0.89
N SER A 30 2.19 8.48 -1.07
CA SER A 30 2.07 9.76 -0.37
C SER A 30 1.60 10.88 -1.31
N VAL A 31 1.01 11.90 -0.69
CA VAL A 31 0.77 13.20 -1.33
C VAL A 31 2.08 14.00 -1.30
N LEU A 32 2.30 14.84 -2.30
CA LEU A 32 3.49 15.69 -2.39
C LEU A 32 3.58 16.60 -1.15
N THR A 33 4.80 16.85 -0.69
CA THR A 33 5.10 17.76 0.41
C THR A 33 6.27 18.65 0.01
N ALA A 34 6.14 19.96 0.22
CA ALA A 34 7.18 20.93 -0.12
C ALA A 34 8.16 21.08 1.06
N LEU A 35 9.32 20.44 0.97
CA LEU A 35 10.35 20.53 2.02
C LEU A 35 11.12 21.86 1.94
N PRO A 36 11.43 22.51 3.07
CA PRO A 36 12.25 23.73 3.08
C PRO A 36 13.58 23.55 2.34
N LYS A 37 14.10 24.64 1.76
CA LYS A 37 15.37 24.67 1.00
C LYS A 37 15.37 23.78 -0.26
N THR A 38 14.21 23.39 -0.78
CA THR A 38 14.09 22.71 -2.07
C THR A 38 13.62 23.68 -3.17
N ARG A 39 13.97 23.37 -4.43
CA ARG A 39 13.46 24.13 -5.60
C ARG A 39 11.94 24.17 -5.66
N LEU A 40 11.26 23.10 -5.24
CA LEU A 40 9.80 23.04 -5.16
C LEU A 40 9.26 24.04 -4.15
N TYR A 41 9.86 24.09 -2.95
CA TYR A 41 9.47 25.02 -1.90
C TYR A 41 9.65 26.47 -2.33
N GLU A 42 10.81 26.82 -2.89
CA GLU A 42 11.06 28.18 -3.41
C GLU A 42 10.06 28.58 -4.49
N ARG A 43 9.71 27.66 -5.39
CA ARG A 43 8.72 27.90 -6.44
C ARG A 43 7.32 28.14 -5.86
N LEU A 44 6.90 27.32 -4.89
CA LEU A 44 5.59 27.44 -4.25
C LEU A 44 5.50 28.68 -3.36
N LEU A 45 6.61 29.08 -2.72
CA LEU A 45 6.71 30.33 -1.96
C LEU A 45 6.50 31.52 -2.89
N LYS A 46 7.22 31.59 -4.02
CA LYS A 46 7.06 32.65 -5.03
C LYS A 46 5.66 32.70 -5.63
N ALA A 47 4.99 31.56 -5.71
CA ALA A 47 3.62 31.44 -6.21
C ALA A 47 2.54 31.69 -5.13
N ASN A 48 2.91 32.04 -3.89
CA ASN A 48 1.99 32.20 -2.75
C ASN A 48 1.09 30.98 -2.51
N ARG A 49 1.63 29.77 -2.72
CA ARG A 49 0.90 28.50 -2.58
C ARG A 49 1.30 27.69 -1.35
N LEU A 50 2.24 28.15 -0.52
CA LEU A 50 2.58 27.47 0.74
C LEU A 50 1.54 27.77 1.82
N THR A 51 1.12 26.74 2.56
CA THR A 51 0.09 26.84 3.61
C THR A 51 0.61 26.57 5.01
N GLY A 52 1.83 26.06 5.15
CA GLY A 52 2.44 25.76 6.44
C GLY A 52 3.76 25.02 6.33
N GLU A 53 4.25 24.53 7.46
CA GLU A 53 5.46 23.72 7.52
C GLU A 53 5.21 22.27 7.09
N ALA A 54 6.27 21.63 6.61
CA ALA A 54 6.21 20.21 6.26
C ALA A 54 6.20 19.36 7.54
N SER A 55 5.14 18.59 7.75
CA SER A 55 5.02 17.60 8.85
C SER A 55 6.06 16.47 8.74
N GLY A 56 6.57 16.18 7.54
CA GLY A 56 7.47 15.06 7.27
C GLY A 56 6.81 13.67 7.43
N ASN A 57 5.53 13.64 7.76
CA ASN A 57 4.77 12.42 8.04
C ASN A 57 4.04 11.91 6.78
N ASN A 58 4.44 10.73 6.30
CA ASN A 58 3.86 10.11 5.11
C ASN A 58 2.51 9.40 5.35
N THR A 59 2.06 9.26 6.60
CA THR A 59 0.77 8.61 6.93
C THR A 59 -0.37 9.61 7.15
N LYS A 60 -0.05 10.88 7.42
CA LYS A 60 -1.03 11.95 7.58
C LYS A 60 -1.23 12.71 6.28
N SER A 61 -1.90 12.08 5.32
CA SER A 61 -2.15 12.68 4.01
C SER A 61 -3.01 13.95 4.04
N SER A 62 -3.73 14.22 5.13
CA SER A 62 -4.53 15.43 5.33
C SER A 62 -3.71 16.70 5.64
N GLU A 63 -2.42 16.57 5.99
CA GLU A 63 -1.55 17.70 6.35
C GLU A 63 -0.78 18.19 5.11
N LEU A 64 -1.49 18.72 4.12
CA LEU A 64 -0.86 19.38 2.96
C LEU A 64 -0.25 20.72 3.39
N ASN A 65 1.00 20.95 2.99
CA ASN A 65 1.70 22.20 3.27
C ASN A 65 1.74 23.17 2.08
N PHE A 66 0.94 22.89 1.05
CA PHE A 66 0.75 23.78 -0.09
C PHE A 66 -0.62 23.55 -0.76
N ILE A 67 -1.05 24.51 -1.58
CA ILE A 67 -2.25 24.46 -2.41
C ILE A 67 -1.92 23.82 -3.76
N PRO A 68 -2.41 22.62 -4.11
CA PRO A 68 -2.16 21.97 -5.40
C PRO A 68 -2.99 22.59 -6.54
N THR A 69 -2.48 22.57 -7.78
CA THR A 69 -3.17 23.13 -8.96
C THR A 69 -4.51 22.44 -9.24
N MET A 70 -4.59 21.13 -9.00
CA MET A 70 -5.80 20.34 -9.18
C MET A 70 -6.86 20.53 -8.07
N GLY A 71 -6.55 21.35 -7.05
CA GLY A 71 -7.37 21.56 -5.87
C GLY A 71 -7.12 20.55 -4.76
N THR A 72 -7.11 21.03 -3.51
CA THR A 72 -6.84 20.23 -2.31
C THR A 72 -7.81 19.07 -2.16
N GLU A 73 -9.11 19.32 -2.32
CA GLU A 73 -10.14 18.29 -2.19
C GLU A 73 -9.97 17.17 -3.23
N THR A 74 -9.76 17.53 -4.50
CA THR A 74 -9.51 16.58 -5.59
C THR A 74 -8.31 15.70 -5.29
N LEU A 75 -7.21 16.29 -4.82
CA LEU A 75 -5.98 15.56 -4.51
C LEU A 75 -6.18 14.58 -3.36
N LEU A 76 -6.81 15.02 -2.26
CA LEU A 76 -7.06 14.16 -1.09
C LEU A 76 -8.06 13.04 -1.42
N LYS A 77 -9.12 13.33 -2.16
CA LYS A 77 -10.09 12.33 -2.62
C LYS A 77 -9.44 11.29 -3.54
N GLY A 78 -8.64 11.73 -4.49
CA GLY A 78 -7.90 10.84 -5.40
C GLY A 78 -6.85 10.01 -4.67
N HIS A 79 -6.14 10.59 -3.70
CA HIS A 79 -5.22 9.86 -2.82
C HIS A 79 -5.93 8.77 -2.03
N LYS A 80 -7.06 9.09 -1.40
CA LYS A 80 -7.90 8.11 -0.69
C LYS A 80 -8.38 7.00 -1.63
N GLN A 81 -8.85 7.36 -2.83
CA GLN A 81 -9.26 6.37 -3.83
C GLN A 81 -8.13 5.39 -4.18
N ILE A 82 -6.88 5.87 -4.30
CA ILE A 82 -5.73 4.97 -4.50
C ILE A 82 -5.63 4.00 -3.33
N LEU A 83 -5.57 4.49 -2.09
CA LEU A 83 -5.38 3.66 -0.90
C LEU A 83 -6.49 2.62 -0.73
N ASP A 84 -7.75 3.05 -0.82
CA ASP A 84 -8.92 2.19 -0.72
C ASP A 84 -8.88 1.09 -1.79
N THR A 85 -8.51 1.45 -3.02
CA THR A 85 -8.44 0.49 -4.13
C THR A 85 -7.32 -0.51 -3.93
N ILE A 86 -6.08 -0.06 -3.71
CA ILE A 86 -4.90 -0.93 -3.66
C ILE A 86 -4.90 -1.84 -2.43
N TYR A 87 -5.55 -1.45 -1.34
CA TYR A 87 -5.62 -2.24 -0.10
C TYR A 87 -6.93 -3.00 0.08
N SER A 88 -7.91 -2.79 -0.81
CA SER A 88 -9.08 -3.66 -0.88
C SER A 88 -8.67 -5.13 -1.03
N PRO A 89 -9.38 -6.09 -0.39
CA PRO A 89 -9.00 -7.50 -0.42
C PRO A 89 -8.77 -8.06 -1.83
N LYS A 90 -9.62 -7.67 -2.80
CA LYS A 90 -9.54 -8.10 -4.19
C LYS A 90 -8.19 -7.74 -4.83
N PHE A 91 -7.84 -6.46 -4.81
CA PHE A 91 -6.62 -5.95 -5.46
C PHE A 91 -5.37 -6.36 -4.68
N TYR A 92 -5.41 -6.29 -3.35
CA TYR A 92 -4.30 -6.67 -2.49
C TYR A 92 -3.86 -8.12 -2.74
N TYR A 93 -4.76 -9.10 -2.63
CA TYR A 93 -4.39 -10.51 -2.82
C TYR A 93 -4.02 -10.85 -4.26
N ALA A 94 -4.65 -10.18 -5.25
CA ALA A 94 -4.24 -10.32 -6.65
C ALA A 94 -2.79 -9.83 -6.84
N ARG A 95 -2.45 -8.67 -6.27
CA ARG A 95 -1.10 -8.08 -6.33
C ARG A 95 -0.07 -8.94 -5.61
N THR A 96 -0.40 -9.44 -4.42
CA THR A 96 0.46 -10.37 -3.67
C THR A 96 0.71 -11.67 -4.44
N THR A 97 -0.30 -12.15 -5.18
CA THR A 97 -0.11 -13.31 -6.07
C THR A 97 0.90 -12.99 -7.17
N THR A 98 0.82 -11.81 -7.80
CA THR A 98 1.80 -11.36 -8.80
C THR A 98 3.21 -11.30 -8.23
N PHE A 99 3.37 -10.72 -7.04
CA PHE A 99 4.65 -10.69 -6.33
C PHE A 99 5.25 -12.09 -6.14
N LEU A 100 4.46 -13.01 -5.56
CA LEU A 100 4.92 -14.37 -5.25
C LEU A 100 5.22 -15.22 -6.49
N LYS A 101 4.76 -14.83 -7.69
CA LYS A 101 5.18 -15.49 -8.94
C LYS A 101 6.65 -15.22 -9.25
N GLN A 102 7.11 -13.99 -9.02
CA GLN A 102 8.45 -13.52 -9.37
C GLN A 102 9.44 -13.58 -8.20
N TYR A 103 8.95 -13.58 -6.96
CA TYR A 103 9.77 -13.55 -5.76
C TYR A 103 10.64 -14.80 -5.63
N LYS A 104 11.96 -14.57 -5.52
CA LYS A 104 12.97 -15.60 -5.24
C LYS A 104 13.59 -15.30 -3.87
N PRO A 105 13.23 -16.03 -2.81
CA PRO A 105 13.82 -15.81 -1.50
C PRO A 105 15.32 -16.08 -1.57
N MET A 106 16.13 -15.24 -0.92
CA MET A 106 17.55 -15.50 -0.75
C MET A 106 17.74 -16.83 -0.04
N LYS A 107 18.72 -17.62 -0.48
CA LYS A 107 19.06 -18.91 0.15
C LYS A 107 19.65 -18.64 1.54
N GLY A 108 18.80 -18.56 2.55
CA GLY A 108 19.16 -18.44 3.96
C GLY A 108 18.97 -19.74 4.74
N LYS A 109 19.39 -19.75 6.00
CA LYS A 109 19.11 -20.87 6.92
C LYS A 109 17.59 -21.07 7.02
N ARG A 110 17.13 -22.33 6.95
CA ARG A 110 15.71 -22.66 7.15
C ARG A 110 15.28 -22.15 8.52
N ALA A 111 14.24 -21.30 8.55
CA ALA A 111 13.67 -20.83 9.80
C ALA A 111 13.16 -22.03 10.62
N ARG A 112 13.55 -22.11 11.89
CA ARG A 112 13.02 -23.14 12.80
C ARG A 112 11.56 -22.80 13.13
N LEU A 113 10.67 -23.76 12.89
CA LEU A 113 9.28 -23.63 13.32
C LEU A 113 9.24 -23.54 14.85
N ARG A 114 8.39 -22.63 15.33
CA ARG A 114 8.18 -22.34 16.75
C ARG A 114 6.69 -22.18 16.98
N LEU A 115 6.22 -22.40 18.20
CA LEU A 115 4.80 -22.41 18.53
C LEU A 115 4.08 -21.11 18.12
N TYR A 116 4.74 -19.95 18.24
CA TYR A 116 4.15 -18.68 17.81
C TYR A 116 3.87 -18.59 16.31
N HIS A 117 4.59 -19.33 15.46
CA HIS A 117 4.29 -19.38 14.02
C HIS A 117 2.98 -20.11 13.75
N ILE A 118 2.73 -21.22 14.48
CA ILE A 118 1.48 -21.98 14.40
C ILE A 118 0.33 -21.11 14.91
N ARG A 119 0.53 -20.46 16.07
CA ARG A 119 -0.45 -19.52 16.62
C ARG A 119 -0.76 -18.37 15.65
N ALA A 120 0.25 -17.79 15.01
CA ALA A 120 0.06 -16.73 14.01
C ALA A 120 -0.72 -17.23 12.79
N LEU A 121 -0.44 -18.45 12.31
CA LEU A 121 -1.18 -19.06 11.21
C LEU A 121 -2.67 -19.24 11.55
N LEU A 122 -2.96 -19.89 12.69
CA LEU A 122 -4.34 -20.12 13.15
C LEU A 122 -5.08 -18.80 13.39
N SER A 123 -4.43 -17.83 14.03
CA SER A 123 -4.96 -16.48 14.20
C SER A 123 -5.26 -15.82 12.86
N SER A 124 -4.40 -15.98 11.85
CA SER A 124 -4.65 -15.43 10.51
C SER A 124 -5.88 -16.07 9.85
N MET A 125 -6.05 -17.40 9.98
CA MET A 125 -7.20 -18.12 9.43
C MET A 125 -8.51 -17.67 10.09
N TRP A 126 -8.49 -17.46 11.41
CA TRP A 126 -9.67 -16.95 12.13
C TRP A 126 -9.98 -15.49 11.79
N ILE A 127 -9.00 -14.59 11.94
CA ILE A 127 -9.21 -13.15 11.78
C ILE A 127 -9.51 -12.79 10.31
N LEU A 128 -8.71 -13.27 9.36
CA LEU A 128 -8.84 -12.94 7.94
C LEU A 128 -9.82 -13.84 7.21
N GLY A 129 -9.89 -15.12 7.60
CA GLY A 129 -10.73 -16.12 6.94
C GLY A 129 -12.16 -16.20 7.46
N VAL A 130 -12.43 -15.73 8.68
CA VAL A 130 -13.77 -15.78 9.29
C VAL A 130 -14.29 -14.38 9.65
N LYS A 131 -13.54 -13.62 10.45
CA LYS A 131 -14.04 -12.36 11.06
C LYS A 131 -14.06 -11.16 10.11
N LYS A 132 -13.05 -10.99 9.24
CA LYS A 132 -12.90 -9.80 8.38
C LYS A 132 -13.60 -9.94 7.03
N SER A 133 -14.00 -8.80 6.46
CA SER A 133 -14.49 -8.71 5.08
C SER A 133 -13.38 -9.09 4.09
N GLY A 134 -13.76 -9.72 2.98
CA GLY A 134 -12.82 -10.23 1.97
C GLY A 134 -12.29 -11.64 2.20
N ARG A 135 -12.87 -12.41 3.12
CA ARG A 135 -12.57 -13.84 3.38
C ARG A 135 -12.48 -14.72 2.14
N PHE A 136 -13.35 -14.49 1.14
CA PHE A 136 -13.31 -15.21 -0.13
C PHE A 136 -11.95 -15.02 -0.83
N TYR A 137 -11.47 -13.78 -0.93
CA TYR A 137 -10.17 -13.48 -1.55
C TYR A 137 -9.00 -14.02 -0.73
N TYR A 138 -9.11 -13.97 0.61
CA TYR A 138 -8.11 -14.57 1.50
C TYR A 138 -8.02 -16.08 1.30
N TRP A 139 -9.12 -16.82 1.39
CA TRP A 139 -9.10 -18.28 1.24
C TRP A 139 -8.64 -18.71 -0.15
N ARG A 140 -9.09 -18.02 -1.21
CA ARG A 140 -8.60 -18.27 -2.57
C ARG A 140 -7.08 -18.11 -2.67
N PHE A 141 -6.54 -17.02 -2.11
CA PHE A 141 -5.10 -16.74 -2.09
C PHE A 141 -4.32 -17.74 -1.22
N PHE A 142 -4.86 -18.06 -0.04
CA PHE A 142 -4.27 -19.00 0.92
C PHE A 142 -4.12 -20.38 0.30
N LEU A 143 -5.20 -20.94 -0.26
CA LEU A 143 -5.21 -22.26 -0.90
C LEU A 143 -4.33 -22.27 -2.16
N GLN A 144 -4.38 -21.22 -3.00
CA GLN A 144 -3.47 -21.11 -4.15
C GLN A 144 -2.01 -21.12 -3.72
N SER A 145 -1.65 -20.38 -2.67
CA SER A 145 -0.28 -20.29 -2.18
C SER A 145 0.19 -21.63 -1.59
N LEU A 146 -0.69 -22.31 -0.85
CA LEU A 146 -0.41 -23.61 -0.25
C LEU A 146 -0.17 -24.69 -1.32
N ILE A 147 -1.04 -24.77 -2.34
CA ILE A 147 -1.00 -25.82 -3.36
C ILE A 147 0.05 -25.53 -4.44
N ARG A 148 0.12 -24.29 -4.96
CA ARG A 148 0.97 -23.97 -6.13
C ARG A 148 2.39 -23.57 -5.76
N ARG A 149 2.59 -23.00 -4.57
CA ARG A 149 3.90 -22.46 -4.14
C ARG A 149 4.14 -22.72 -2.63
N PRO A 150 4.12 -23.99 -2.17
CA PRO A 150 4.25 -24.31 -0.73
C PRO A 150 5.51 -23.74 -0.08
N LYS A 151 6.62 -23.64 -0.83
CA LYS A 151 7.87 -23.03 -0.34
C LYS A 151 7.74 -21.53 -0.01
N LEU A 152 6.81 -20.81 -0.64
CA LEU A 152 6.53 -19.39 -0.41
C LEU A 152 5.35 -19.15 0.52
N PHE A 153 4.69 -20.21 0.99
CA PHE A 153 3.51 -20.12 1.84
C PHE A 153 3.73 -19.32 3.13
N PRO A 154 4.87 -19.44 3.85
CA PRO A 154 5.13 -18.59 5.01
C PRO A 154 5.12 -17.09 4.67
N TYR A 155 5.65 -16.70 3.50
CA TYR A 155 5.61 -15.31 3.03
C TYR A 155 4.18 -14.89 2.68
N ALA A 156 3.38 -15.76 2.07
CA ALA A 156 1.98 -15.49 1.77
C ALA A 156 1.17 -15.19 3.05
N VAL A 157 1.38 -15.97 4.10
CA VAL A 157 0.74 -15.74 5.42
C VAL A 157 1.24 -14.45 6.04
N GLY A 158 2.55 -14.21 6.08
CA GLY A 158 3.14 -12.99 6.63
C GLY A 158 2.63 -11.72 5.94
N LEU A 159 2.60 -11.71 4.60
CA LEU A 159 2.04 -10.60 3.82
C LEU A 159 0.54 -10.44 4.08
N SER A 160 -0.22 -11.51 4.25
CA SER A 160 -1.64 -11.43 4.61
C SER A 160 -1.86 -10.73 5.97
N VAL A 161 -1.00 -11.00 6.95
CA VAL A 161 -1.03 -10.35 8.26
C VAL A 161 -0.67 -8.86 8.14
N ILE A 162 0.41 -8.52 7.41
CA ILE A 162 0.80 -7.12 7.16
C ILE A 162 -0.34 -6.36 6.46
N GLY A 163 -1.05 -7.00 5.54
CA GLY A 163 -2.20 -6.43 4.84
C GLY A 163 -3.32 -5.93 5.76
N ILE A 164 -3.42 -6.43 7.00
CA ILE A 164 -4.38 -5.93 8.00
C ILE A 164 -4.08 -4.48 8.38
N HIS A 165 -2.80 -4.14 8.56
CA HIS A 165 -2.40 -2.79 8.96
C HIS A 165 -2.74 -1.79 7.87
N PHE A 166 -2.46 -2.12 6.60
CA PHE A 166 -2.76 -1.22 5.50
C PHE A 166 -4.25 -0.91 5.34
N ARG A 167 -5.12 -1.91 5.56
CA ARG A 167 -6.59 -1.70 5.53
C ARG A 167 -7.12 -0.85 6.68
N THR A 168 -6.36 -0.75 7.76
CA THR A 168 -6.77 0.07 8.91
C THR A 168 -6.35 1.54 8.73
N ILE A 169 -5.35 1.78 7.88
CA ILE A 169 -4.77 3.11 7.65
C ILE A 169 -5.38 3.81 6.42
N SER A 170 -5.89 3.06 5.44
CA SER A 170 -6.66 3.55 4.27
C SER A 170 -8.10 3.93 4.64
#